data_AF-A0A6L3W2D5-F1
#
_entry.id   AF-A0A6L3W2D5-F1
#
_cell.length_a   1.000
_cell.length_b   1.000
_cell.length_c   1.000
_cell.angle_alpha   90.00
_cell.angle_beta   90.00
_cell.angle_gamma   90.00
#
_symmetry.space_group_name_H-M   'P 1'
#
loop_
_entity.id
_entity.type
_entity.pdbx_description
1 polymer ?
#
loop_
_entity_poly.entity_id
_entity_poly.type
_entity_poly.pdbx_seq_one_letter_code
_entity_poly.pdbx_strand_id
1 'polypeptide(L)'
;MIAPTLARPTGHALADRLEQLGHLYNTGLTPEEEIYAEVDALASGLDERQRADWFEELCAQLQVRDGEVELSALPPEERDPDRVEADARARVDEAIAHLAGWA
;
A
#
# COMPACT_ATOMS: atom_id res chain seq x y z
N MET A 1 14.65 33.14 15.78
CA MET A 1 13.98 31.85 16.03
C MET A 1 13.35 31.42 14.73
N ILE A 2 13.91 30.42 14.05
CA ILE A 2 13.37 29.89 12.79
C ILE A 2 12.59 28.64 13.18
N ALA A 3 11.28 28.61 12.92
CA ALA A 3 10.47 27.41 13.09
C ALA A 3 11.03 26.32 12.17
N PRO A 4 11.21 25.07 12.65
CA PRO A 4 11.65 23.99 11.78
C PRO A 4 10.56 23.79 10.71
N THR A 5 10.91 24.08 9.46
CA THR A 5 10.13 23.64 8.31
C THR A 5 10.09 22.12 8.41
N LEU A 6 8.93 21.56 8.75
CA LEU A 6 8.69 20.13 8.64
C LEU A 6 8.97 19.78 7.18
N ALA A 7 10.13 19.18 6.92
CA ALA A 7 10.47 18.68 5.61
C ALA A 7 9.36 17.72 5.20
N ARG A 8 8.68 17.98 4.09
CA ARG A 8 7.77 17.00 3.51
C ARG A 8 8.55 15.68 3.39
N PRO A 9 7.98 14.53 3.81
CA PRO A 9 8.63 13.26 3.60
C PRO A 9 9.02 13.17 2.12
N THR A 10 10.25 12.76 1.85
CA THR A 10 10.68 12.45 0.49
C THR A 10 9.76 11.37 -0.07
N GLY A 11 9.54 11.33 -1.39
CA GLY A 11 8.60 10.37 -1.96
C GLY A 11 8.88 8.93 -1.53
N HIS A 12 10.15 8.57 -1.41
CA HIS A 12 10.57 7.26 -0.88
C HIS A 12 10.10 7.01 0.57
N ALA A 13 10.21 7.99 1.47
CA ALA A 13 9.77 7.85 2.86
C ALA A 13 8.25 7.72 2.99
N LEU A 14 7.49 8.31 2.04
CA LEU A 14 6.04 8.14 1.97
C LEU A 14 5.68 6.73 1.51
N ALA A 15 6.32 6.25 0.43
CA ALA A 15 6.14 4.89 -0.07
C ALA A 15 6.44 3.84 1.01
N ASP A 16 7.62 3.94 1.64
CA ASP A 16 8.02 3.03 2.73
C ASP A 16 6.99 3.02 3.87
N ARG A 17 6.43 4.18 4.21
CA ARG A 17 5.44 4.28 5.29
C ARG A 17 4.10 3.67 4.91
N LEU A 18 3.64 3.86 3.67
CA LEU A 18 2.42 3.24 3.16
C LEU A 18 2.54 1.72 3.12
N GLU A 19 3.67 1.19 2.64
CA GLU A 19 3.93 -0.26 2.67
C GLU A 19 3.93 -0.80 4.11
N GLN A 20 4.59 -0.09 5.04
CA GLN A 20 4.59 -0.48 6.45
C GLN A 20 3.17 -0.53 7.05
N LEU A 21 2.32 0.44 6.72
CA LEU A 21 0.91 0.45 7.15
C LEU A 21 0.13 -0.72 6.54
N GLY A 22 0.38 -1.05 5.27
CA GLY A 22 -0.22 -2.22 4.62
C GLY A 22 0.19 -3.53 5.28
N HIS A 23 1.47 -3.71 5.61
CA HIS A 23 1.92 -4.87 6.37
C HIS A 23 1.29 -4.94 7.77
N LEU A 24 1.20 -3.81 8.48
CA LEU A 24 0.53 -3.75 9.80
C LEU A 24 -0.94 -4.15 9.69
N TYR A 25 -1.64 -3.67 8.66
CA TYR A 25 -3.03 -4.04 8.37
C TYR A 25 -3.17 -5.55 8.18
N ASN A 26 -2.30 -6.15 7.36
CA ASN A 26 -2.32 -7.59 7.08
C ASN A 26 -2.01 -8.46 8.31
N THR A 27 -1.32 -7.94 9.34
CA THR A 27 -1.13 -8.71 10.58
C THR A 27 -2.40 -8.85 11.43
N GLY A 28 -3.35 -7.92 11.30
CA GLY A 28 -4.54 -7.83 12.16
C GLY A 28 -4.24 -7.54 13.64
N LEU A 29 -2.99 -7.23 14.01
CA LEU A 29 -2.60 -6.97 15.40
C LEU A 29 -2.78 -5.51 15.80
N THR A 30 -2.76 -4.60 14.83
CA THR A 30 -2.97 -3.17 15.04
C THR A 30 -4.42 -2.82 14.72
N PRO A 31 -5.12 -2.02 15.55
CA PRO A 31 -6.47 -1.57 15.26
C PRO A 31 -6.53 -0.85 13.90
N GLU A 32 -7.50 -1.21 13.06
CA GLU A 32 -7.65 -0.61 11.73
C GLU A 32 -7.85 0.91 11.79
N GLU A 33 -8.55 1.39 12.81
CA GLU A 33 -8.78 2.83 13.04
C GLU A 33 -7.46 3.61 13.16
N GLU A 34 -6.44 3.04 13.81
CA GLU A 34 -5.13 3.68 13.94
C GLU A 34 -4.37 3.71 12.61
N ILE A 35 -4.50 2.64 11.82
CA ILE A 35 -3.91 2.52 10.49
C ILE A 35 -4.55 3.54 9.54
N TYR A 36 -5.88 3.54 9.46
CA TYR A 36 -6.63 4.44 8.58
C TYR A 36 -6.45 5.90 8.97
N ALA A 37 -6.39 6.25 10.26
CA ALA A 37 -6.09 7.61 10.69
C ALA A 37 -4.73 8.11 10.17
N GLU A 38 -3.75 7.22 10.04
CA GLU A 38 -2.45 7.58 9.48
C GLU A 38 -2.46 7.64 7.95
N VAL A 39 -3.08 6.66 7.29
CA VAL A 39 -3.31 6.70 5.83
C VAL A 39 -4.04 7.99 5.45
N ASP A 40 -5.00 8.44 6.27
CA ASP A 40 -5.73 9.69 6.10
C ASP A 40 -4.83 10.93 6.14
N ALA A 41 -3.88 10.95 7.06
CA ALA A 41 -2.91 12.03 7.17
C ALA A 41 -1.95 12.05 5.96
N LEU A 42 -1.53 10.86 5.50
CA LEU A 42 -0.58 10.69 4.40
C LEU A 42 -1.21 10.98 3.02
N ALA A 43 -2.45 10.54 2.79
CA ALA A 43 -3.19 10.63 1.54
C ALA A 43 -4.33 11.66 1.60
N SER A 44 -4.12 12.78 2.31
CA SER A 44 -5.12 13.84 2.54
C SER A 44 -5.64 14.54 1.27
N GLY A 45 -4.97 14.33 0.13
CA GLY A 45 -5.38 14.86 -1.18
C GLY A 45 -6.47 14.03 -1.89
N LEU A 46 -6.71 12.80 -1.45
CA LEU A 46 -7.77 11.93 -1.95
C LEU A 46 -9.03 12.06 -1.09
N ASP A 47 -10.20 11.79 -1.66
CA ASP A 47 -11.39 11.55 -0.84
C ASP A 47 -11.28 10.22 -0.09
N GLU A 48 -12.08 10.08 0.97
CA GLU A 48 -12.08 8.92 1.87
C GLU A 48 -12.28 7.60 1.13
N ARG A 49 -13.17 7.56 0.13
CA ARG A 49 -13.45 6.34 -0.62
C ARG A 49 -12.28 5.95 -1.50
N GLN A 50 -11.73 6.90 -2.28
CA GLN A 50 -10.56 6.62 -3.11
C GLN A 50 -9.37 6.15 -2.27
N ARG A 51 -9.18 6.78 -1.11
CA ARG A 51 -8.11 6.43 -0.18
C ARG A 51 -8.26 5.00 0.35
N ALA A 52 -9.48 4.63 0.77
CA ALA A 52 -9.76 3.27 1.21
C ALA A 52 -9.55 2.26 0.07
N ASP A 53 -10.12 2.51 -1.11
CA ASP A 53 -10.00 1.62 -2.27
C ASP A 53 -8.52 1.36 -2.63
N TRP A 54 -7.69 2.40 -2.68
CA TRP A 54 -6.27 2.26 -3.01
C TRP A 54 -5.44 1.63 -1.88
N PHE A 55 -5.80 1.88 -0.63
CA PHE A 55 -5.12 1.26 0.50
C PHE A 55 -5.45 -0.23 0.62
N GLU A 56 -6.70 -0.62 0.40
CA GLU A 56 -7.11 -2.02 0.34
C GLU A 56 -6.42 -2.76 -0.82
N GLU A 57 -6.32 -2.14 -2.00
CA GLU A 57 -5.55 -2.68 -3.12
C GLU A 57 -4.07 -2.88 -2.75
N LEU A 58 -3.43 -1.88 -2.12
CA LEU A 58 -2.06 -2.01 -1.63
C LEU A 58 -1.92 -3.22 -0.70
N CYS A 59 -2.79 -3.35 0.30
CA CYS A 59 -2.76 -4.45 1.27
C CYS A 59 -2.89 -5.82 0.58
N ALA A 60 -3.84 -5.97 -0.35
CA ALA A 60 -4.05 -7.21 -1.08
C ALA A 60 -2.83 -7.60 -1.94
N GLN A 61 -2.23 -6.64 -2.63
CA GLN A 61 -1.08 -6.90 -3.51
C GLN A 61 0.21 -7.15 -2.73
N LEU A 62 0.36 -6.58 -1.53
CA LEU A 62 1.46 -6.93 -0.62
C LEU A 62 1.41 -8.40 -0.22
N GLN A 63 0.22 -8.95 0.08
CA GLN A 63 0.09 -10.38 0.38
C GLN A 63 0.49 -11.27 -0.80
N VAL A 64 0.14 -10.86 -2.04
CA VAL A 64 0.54 -11.60 -3.24
C VAL A 64 2.06 -11.53 -3.43
N ARG A 65 2.64 -10.33 -3.34
CA ARG A 65 4.08 -10.08 -3.48
C ARG A 65 4.91 -10.85 -2.45
N ASP A 66 4.42 -10.94 -1.22
CA ASP A 66 5.10 -11.63 -0.12
C ASP A 66 4.87 -13.16 -0.14
N GLY A 67 4.11 -13.66 -1.11
CA GLY A 67 3.83 -15.08 -1.27
C GLY A 67 2.84 -15.66 -0.25
N GLU A 68 2.01 -14.81 0.35
CA GLU A 68 0.98 -15.21 1.32
C GLU A 68 -0.30 -15.75 0.63
N VAL A 69 -0.40 -15.61 -0.70
CA VAL A 69 -1.57 -16.05 -1.48
C VAL A 69 -1.36 -17.43 -2.08
N GLU A 70 -2.37 -18.30 -1.94
CA GLU A 70 -2.37 -19.63 -2.55
C GLU A 70 -2.57 -19.54 -4.08
N LEU A 71 -1.51 -19.77 -4.85
CA LEU A 71 -1.56 -19.81 -6.32
C LEU A 71 -2.50 -20.91 -6.87
N SER A 72 -2.85 -21.91 -6.07
CA SER A 72 -3.79 -22.97 -6.46
C SER A 72 -5.20 -22.44 -6.76
N ALA A 73 -5.55 -21.25 -6.26
CA ALA A 73 -6.81 -20.57 -6.57
C ALA A 73 -6.84 -19.96 -7.99
N LEU A 74 -5.67 -19.73 -8.61
CA LEU A 74 -5.57 -19.14 -9.94
C LEU A 74 -5.73 -20.20 -11.05
N PRO A 75 -6.18 -19.80 -12.27
CA PRO A 75 -6.16 -20.65 -13.45
C PRO A 75 -4.74 -21.19 -13.73
N PRO A 76 -4.57 -22.45 -14.18
CA PRO A 76 -3.26 -23.06 -14.41
C PRO A 76 -2.29 -22.24 -15.28
N GLU A 77 -2.83 -21.55 -16.28
CA GLU A 77 -2.11 -20.65 -17.19
C GLU A 77 -1.60 -19.35 -16.52
N GLU A 78 -2.11 -19.03 -15.34
CA GLU A 78 -1.80 -17.84 -14.54
C GLU A 78 -1.00 -18.19 -13.28
N ARG A 79 -0.68 -19.47 -13.03
CA ARG A 79 0.08 -19.94 -11.86
C ARG A 79 1.60 -19.77 -11.98
N ASP A 80 2.06 -18.88 -12.86
CA ASP A 80 3.48 -18.55 -12.95
C ASP A 80 3.85 -17.65 -11.76
N PRO A 81 4.61 -18.15 -10.76
CA PRO A 81 4.90 -17.40 -9.55
C PRO A 81 5.67 -16.11 -9.85
N ASP A 82 6.59 -16.15 -10.81
CA ASP A 82 7.43 -15.01 -11.16
C ASP A 82 6.58 -13.91 -11.82
N ARG A 83 5.63 -14.32 -12.68
CA ARG A 83 4.68 -13.38 -13.30
C ARG A 83 3.74 -12.78 -12.27
N VAL A 84 3.20 -13.59 -11.36
CA VAL A 84 2.29 -13.13 -10.30
C VAL A 84 3.00 -12.14 -9.37
N GLU A 85 4.24 -12.44 -8.97
CA GLU A 85 5.05 -11.51 -8.15
C GLU A 85 5.34 -10.21 -8.90
N ALA A 86 5.70 -10.29 -10.19
CA ALA A 86 5.98 -9.11 -11.01
C ALA A 86 4.74 -8.22 -11.18
N ASP A 87 3.57 -8.83 -11.44
CA ASP A 87 2.30 -8.12 -11.55
C ASP A 87 1.91 -7.48 -10.20
N ALA A 88 2.03 -8.22 -9.10
CA ALA A 88 1.78 -7.70 -7.76
C ALA A 88 2.69 -6.52 -7.41
N ARG A 89 3.97 -6.59 -7.75
CA ARG A 89 4.91 -5.48 -7.55
C ARG A 89 4.50 -4.23 -8.32
N ALA A 90 4.12 -4.38 -9.58
CA ALA A 90 3.65 -3.25 -10.39
C ALA A 90 2.37 -2.63 -9.80
N ARG A 91 1.47 -3.44 -9.25
CA ARG A 91 0.25 -2.96 -8.58
C ARG A 91 0.52 -2.27 -7.24
N VAL A 92 1.48 -2.76 -6.47
CA VAL A 92 1.95 -2.06 -5.25
C VAL A 92 2.48 -0.67 -5.60
N ASP A 93 3.33 -0.57 -6.63
CA ASP A 93 3.87 0.71 -7.10
C ASP A 93 2.75 1.66 -7.57
N GLU A 94 1.75 1.14 -8.29
CA GLU A 94 0.56 1.88 -8.73
C GLU A 94 -0.25 2.41 -7.53
N ALA A 95 -0.58 1.55 -6.57
CA ALA A 95 -1.36 1.94 -5.39
C ALA A 95 -0.65 3.01 -4.55
N ILE A 96 0.67 2.88 -4.35
CA ILE A 96 1.49 3.89 -3.67
C ILE A 96 1.46 5.21 -4.44
N ALA A 97 1.61 5.19 -5.76
CA ALA A 97 1.57 6.40 -6.58
C ALA A 97 0.22 7.12 -6.47
N HIS A 98 -0.89 6.39 -6.43
CA HIS A 98 -2.22 6.95 -6.22
C HIS A 98 -2.38 7.56 -4.82
N LEU A 99 -2.05 6.81 -3.76
CA LEU A 99 -2.12 7.30 -2.37
C LEU A 99 -1.23 8.53 -2.13
N ALA A 100 -0.09 8.59 -2.81
CA ALA A 100 0.83 9.71 -2.74
C ALA A 100 0.45 10.91 -3.64
N GLY A 101 -0.57 10.75 -4.50
CA GLY A 101 -0.99 11.77 -5.47
C GLY A 101 0.04 12.03 -6.57
N TRP A 102 0.84 11.03 -6.95
CA TRP A 102 1.79 11.10 -8.07
C TRP A 102 1.20 10.63 -9.39
N ALA A 103 0.04 9.98 -9.35
CA ALA A 103 -0.71 9.45 -10.49
C ALA A 103 -1.62 10.49 -11.16
#